data_AF-S6AK94-F1
#
_entry.id   AF-S6AK94-F1
#
_cell.length_a   1.000
_cell.length_b   1.000
_cell.length_c   1.000
_cell.angle_alpha   90.00
_cell.angle_beta   90.00
_cell.angle_gamma   90.00
#
_symmetry.space_group_name_H-M   'P 1'
#
loop_
_entity.id
_entity.type
_entity.pdbx_description
1 polymer ?
#
loop_
_entity_poly.entity_id
_entity_poly.type
_entity_poly.pdbx_seq_one_letter_code
_entity_poly.pdbx_strand_id
1 'polypeptide(L)'
;MTTKKATEQPVVHEGQVLRAIPTPQLKLATIEDCRREMARVYRDARTATTETADASRLVYMLTSIAKMIEIGTLEQRLTALEDKQHGNT
;
A
#
# COMPACT_ATOMS: atom_id res chain seq x y z
N MET A 1 -19.33 12.37 -17.85
CA MET A 1 -18.10 13.00 -18.37
C MET A 1 -17.34 13.57 -17.20
N THR A 2 -16.36 12.86 -16.67
CA THR A 2 -15.61 13.25 -15.46
C THR A 2 -14.47 14.18 -15.87
N THR A 3 -14.54 15.45 -15.49
CA THR A 3 -13.53 16.47 -15.80
C THR A 3 -12.26 16.19 -14.98
N LYS A 4 -11.18 15.78 -15.65
CA LYS A 4 -9.83 15.74 -15.06
C LYS A 4 -9.52 17.12 -14.45
N LYS A 5 -9.20 17.16 -13.15
CA LYS A 5 -8.68 18.35 -12.49
C LYS A 5 -7.38 18.73 -13.22
N ALA A 6 -7.35 19.93 -13.79
CA ALA A 6 -6.19 20.43 -14.52
C ALA A 6 -4.99 20.49 -13.56
N THR A 7 -3.92 19.79 -13.90
CA THR A 7 -2.64 19.90 -13.21
C THR A 7 -2.15 21.33 -13.40
N GLU A 8 -2.11 22.12 -12.34
CA GLU A 8 -1.52 23.46 -12.38
C GLU A 8 -0.09 23.38 -12.92
N GLN A 9 0.25 24.29 -13.83
CA GLN A 9 1.57 24.31 -14.44
C GLN A 9 2.62 24.60 -13.36
N PRO A 10 3.78 23.94 -13.40
CA PRO A 10 4.81 24.15 -12.39
C PRO A 10 5.28 25.61 -12.41
N VAL A 11 5.09 26.29 -11.29
CA VAL A 11 5.55 27.67 -11.09
C VAL A 11 7.06 27.65 -10.86
N VAL A 12 7.80 28.34 -11.72
CA VAL A 12 9.26 28.50 -11.57
C VAL A 12 9.50 29.56 -10.50
N HIS A 13 9.97 29.15 -9.32
CA HIS A 13 10.41 30.05 -8.27
C HIS A 13 11.92 30.27 -8.39
N GLU A 14 12.36 31.25 -9.19
CA GLU A 14 13.77 31.64 -9.22
C GLU A 14 14.18 32.27 -7.87
N GLY A 15 15.21 31.71 -7.22
CA GLY A 15 15.80 32.25 -5.99
C GLY A 15 15.24 31.69 -4.67
N GLN A 16 14.21 30.84 -4.68
CA GLN A 16 13.65 30.23 -3.47
C GLN A 16 14.16 28.79 -3.29
N VAL A 17 14.93 28.54 -2.22
CA VAL A 17 15.36 27.18 -1.86
C VAL A 17 14.15 26.39 -1.35
N LEU A 18 13.54 25.58 -2.22
CA LEU A 18 12.50 24.63 -1.83
C LEU A 18 13.14 23.52 -0.99
N ARG A 19 12.70 23.37 0.26
CA ARG A 19 13.05 22.19 1.07
C ARG A 19 12.17 21.02 0.64
N ALA A 20 12.75 20.02 0.00
CA ALA A 20 12.06 18.77 -0.25
C ALA A 20 11.78 18.07 1.09
N ILE A 21 10.51 17.96 1.46
CA ILE A 21 10.09 17.10 2.58
C ILE A 21 10.06 15.68 2.01
N PRO A 22 10.86 14.73 2.53
CA PRO A 22 10.83 13.37 2.03
C PRO A 22 9.45 12.76 2.25
N THR A 23 8.89 12.15 1.21
CA THR A 23 7.64 11.40 1.31
C THR A 23 7.81 10.30 2.36
N PRO A 24 6.93 10.20 3.37
CA PRO A 24 6.99 9.12 4.35
C PRO A 24 6.97 7.76 3.64
N GLN A 25 7.90 6.88 4.02
CA GLN A 25 7.96 5.55 3.41
C GLN A 25 6.70 4.76 3.75
N LEU A 26 6.06 4.24 2.70
CA LEU A 26 4.92 3.34 2.84
C LEU A 26 5.42 1.98 3.32
N LYS A 27 5.19 1.66 4.59
CA LYS A 27 5.53 0.34 5.14
C LYS A 27 4.40 -0.62 4.77
N LEU A 28 4.73 -1.70 4.06
CA LEU A 28 3.80 -2.78 3.68
C LEU A 28 4.40 -4.14 4.05
N ALA A 29 5.07 -4.21 5.20
CA ALA A 29 5.79 -5.42 5.62
C ALA A 29 4.85 -6.48 6.22
N THR A 30 3.73 -6.05 6.79
CA THR A 30 2.75 -6.93 7.44
C THR A 30 1.36 -6.78 6.85
N ILE A 31 0.50 -7.77 7.10
CA ILE A 31 -0.93 -7.71 6.75
C ILE A 31 -1.60 -6.52 7.45
N GLU A 32 -1.21 -6.22 8.69
CA GLU A 32 -1.72 -5.09 9.46
C GLU A 32 -1.36 -3.75 8.83
N ASP A 33 -0.15 -3.61 8.29
CA ASP A 33 0.26 -2.42 7.54
C ASP A 33 -0.59 -2.26 6.27
N CYS A 34 -0.77 -3.34 5.50
CA CYS A 34 -1.62 -3.34 4.32
C CYS A 34 -3.07 -2.95 4.67
N ARG A 35 -3.60 -3.47 5.78
CA ARG A 35 -4.95 -3.15 6.28
C ARG A 35 -5.09 -1.66 6.63
N ARG A 36 -4.08 -1.07 7.27
CA ARG A 36 -4.08 0.37 7.60
C ARG A 36 -4.10 1.23 6.35
N GLU A 37 -3.31 0.88 5.36
CA GLU A 37 -3.27 1.62 4.09
C GLU A 37 -4.56 1.44 3.29
N MET A 38 -5.16 0.26 3.25
CA MET A 38 -6.49 0.08 2.66
C MET A 38 -7.55 0.95 3.33
N ALA A 39 -7.53 1.03 4.66
CA ALA A 39 -8.44 1.89 5.40
C ALA A 39 -8.22 3.38 5.11
N ARG A 40 -6.96 3.80 4.90
CA ARG A 40 -6.63 5.16 4.45
C ARG A 40 -7.21 5.44 3.07
N VAL A 41 -6.94 4.57 2.09
CA VAL A 41 -7.45 4.69 0.71
C VAL A 41 -8.99 4.76 0.70
N TYR A 42 -9.66 3.95 1.52
CA TYR A 42 -11.12 4.01 1.66
C TYR A 42 -11.61 5.35 2.19
N ARG A 43 -10.95 5.93 3.20
CA ARG A 43 -11.30 7.26 3.71
C ARG A 43 -11.14 8.32 2.63
N ASP A 44 -10.01 8.30 1.91
CA ASP A 44 -9.72 9.27 0.84
C ASP A 44 -10.75 9.19 -0.30
N ALA A 45 -11.19 7.97 -0.66
CA ALA A 45 -12.25 7.77 -1.64
C ALA A 45 -13.61 8.28 -1.13
N ARG A 46 -13.92 8.04 0.15
CA ARG A 46 -15.17 8.46 0.78
C ARG A 46 -15.26 9.98 0.97
N THR A 47 -14.13 10.66 1.15
CA THR A 47 -14.04 12.13 1.20
C THR A 47 -13.86 12.78 -0.17
N ALA A 48 -14.03 12.02 -1.26
CA ALA A 48 -13.85 12.46 -2.65
C ALA A 48 -12.48 13.10 -2.93
N THR A 49 -11.46 12.76 -2.14
CA THR A 49 -10.07 13.19 -2.33
C THR A 49 -9.43 12.43 -3.49
N THR A 50 -9.85 11.18 -3.69
CA THR A 50 -9.42 10.30 -4.79
C THR A 50 -10.65 9.74 -5.50
N GLU A 51 -10.58 9.57 -6.82
CA GLU A 51 -11.65 8.91 -7.58
C GLU A 51 -11.84 7.46 -7.09
N THR A 52 -13.09 7.02 -6.90
CA THR A 52 -13.41 5.69 -6.38
C THR A 52 -12.85 4.57 -7.25
N ALA A 53 -12.78 4.77 -8.57
CA ALA A 53 -12.17 3.83 -9.51
C ALA A 53 -10.66 3.66 -9.25
N ASP A 54 -9.94 4.76 -9.06
CA ASP A 54 -8.51 4.74 -8.75
C ASP A 54 -8.25 4.13 -7.38
N ALA A 55 -9.04 4.51 -6.37
CA ALA A 55 -8.97 3.93 -5.04
C ALA A 55 -9.20 2.41 -5.06
N SER A 56 -10.13 1.93 -5.87
CA SER A 56 -10.40 0.49 -6.02
C SER A 56 -9.20 -0.26 -6.61
N ARG A 57 -8.50 0.33 -7.59
CA ARG A 57 -7.26 -0.26 -8.15
C ARG A 57 -6.14 -0.32 -7.10
N LEU A 58 -6.00 0.73 -6.29
CA LEU A 58 -5.02 0.75 -5.20
C LEU A 58 -5.31 -0.32 -4.15
N VAL A 59 -6.57 -0.46 -3.73
CA VAL A 59 -6.98 -1.51 -2.78
C VAL A 59 -6.73 -2.90 -3.35
N TYR A 60 -6.97 -3.11 -4.66
CA TYR A 60 -6.66 -4.37 -5.32
C TYR A 60 -5.16 -4.71 -5.22
N MET A 61 -4.28 -3.76 -5.52
CA MET A 61 -2.82 -3.96 -5.39
C MET A 61 -2.42 -4.29 -3.95
N LEU A 62 -2.95 -3.55 -2.96
CA LEU A 62 -2.71 -3.81 -1.55
C LEU A 62 -3.19 -5.21 -1.13
N THR A 63 -4.30 -5.67 -1.72
CA THR A 63 -4.84 -7.01 -1.43
C THR A 63 -3.93 -8.11 -1.95
N SER A 64 -3.37 -7.93 -3.15
CA SER A 64 -2.38 -8.86 -3.69
C SER A 64 -1.12 -8.95 -2.82
N ILE A 65 -0.64 -7.82 -2.29
CA ILE A 65 0.49 -7.78 -1.36
C ILE A 65 0.16 -8.51 -0.06
N ALA A 66 -1.00 -8.23 0.54
CA ALA A 66 -1.44 -8.90 1.77
C ALA A 66 -1.51 -10.42 1.60
N LYS A 67 -2.00 -10.89 0.46
CA LYS A 67 -2.04 -12.33 0.12
C LYS A 67 -0.65 -12.95 0.02
N MET A 68 0.32 -12.28 -0.62
CA MET A 68 1.69 -12.79 -0.70
C MET A 68 2.34 -12.91 0.69
N ILE A 69 2.11 -11.92 1.57
CA ILE A 69 2.59 -11.96 2.96
C ILE A 69 1.95 -13.13 3.72
N GLU A 70 0.65 -13.33 3.57
CA GLU A 70 -0.09 -14.43 4.18
C GLU A 70 0.47 -15.79 3.72
N ILE A 71 0.63 -15.98 2.41
CA ILE A 71 1.18 -17.22 1.83
C ILE A 71 2.58 -17.49 2.39
N GLY A 72 3.48 -16.51 2.35
CA GLY A 72 4.85 -16.69 2.88
C GLY A 72 4.87 -17.03 4.38
N THR A 73 3.94 -16.46 5.16
CA THR A 73 3.81 -16.79 6.59
C THR A 73 3.31 -18.23 6.80
N LEU A 74 2.38 -18.68 5.96
CA LEU A 74 1.86 -20.04 6.01
C LEU A 74 2.93 -21.06 5.60
N GLU A 75 3.70 -20.78 4.54
CA GLU A 75 4.82 -21.60 4.09
C GLU A 75 5.86 -21.78 5.22
N GLN A 76 6.29 -20.69 5.86
CA GLN A 76 7.23 -20.76 6.99
C GLN A 76 6.71 -21.63 8.15
N ARG A 77 5.42 -21.48 8.48
CA ARG A 77 4.78 -22.26 9.54
C ARG A 77 4.66 -23.74 9.16
N LEU A 78 4.39 -24.03 7.88
CA LEU A 78 4.30 -25.38 7.35
C LEU A 78 5.67 -26.07 7.42
N THR A 79 6.73 -25.43 6.91
CA THR A 79 8.10 -25.95 6.99
C THR A 79 8.50 -26.24 8.44
N ALA A 80 8.20 -25.33 9.38
CA ALA A 80 8.52 -25.55 10.79
C ALA A 80 7.73 -26.72 11.43
N LEU A 81 6.56 -27.08 10.89
CA LEU A 81 5.81 -28.26 11.33
C LEU A 81 6.38 -29.53 10.71
N GLU A 82 6.69 -29.51 9.43
CA GLU A 82 7.31 -30.62 8.69
C GLU A 82 8.66 -31.00 9.32
N ASP A 83 9.53 -30.03 9.60
CA ASP A 83 10.82 -30.25 10.26
C ASP A 83 10.69 -30.93 11.62
N LYS A 84 9.69 -30.52 12.42
CA LYS A 84 9.42 -31.14 13.73
C LYS A 84 8.90 -32.56 13.62
N GLN A 85 8.13 -32.87 12.58
CA GLN A 85 7.62 -34.22 12.35
C GLN A 85 8.72 -35.14 11.82
N HIS A 86 9.56 -34.66 10.91
CA HIS A 86 10.65 -35.45 10.33
C HIS A 86 11.83 -35.65 11.28
N GLY A 87 12.13 -34.69 12.17
CA GLY A 87 13.14 -34.85 13.22
C GLY A 87 12.74 -35.74 14.40
N ASN A 88 11.51 -36.27 14.41
CA ASN A 88 10.96 -37.11 15.47
C ASN A 88 10.79 -38.59 15.04
N THR A 89 11.55 -39.02 14.01
CA THR A 89 11.68 -40.40 13.52
C THR A 89 13.14 -40.81 13.53
#